data_AF-A0A3S2VR77-F1
#
_entry.id   AF-A0A3S2VR77-F1
#
_cell.length_a   1.000
_cell.length_b   1.000
_cell.length_c   1.000
_cell.angle_alpha   90.00
_cell.angle_beta   90.00
_cell.angle_gamma   90.00
#
_symmetry.space_group_name_H-M   'P 1'
#
loop_
_entity.id
_entity.type
_entity.pdbx_description
1 polymer ?
#
loop_
_entity_poly.entity_id
_entity_poly.type
_entity_poly.pdbx_seq_one_letter_code
_entity_poly.pdbx_strand_id
1 'polypeptide(L)'
;MKAVSRGCANGVVATVVLAVVAFSTNRALAQDPLEIFGAEAEFAGSTSAELRFFPESPQFTDQDDRKLELSVAIEPEFRLFWDRERLTFIPFFRYDPADHEGRTHGDIRELSLYVERDDWDVTAGIGKVFWGVAESRHLVDIINQADLVENSDEEDKLGQPMVNLNLLRDWGTLGVFVLPGFRERTFPGDEARLRGPLPVDTDRPIYESAAEEHHVDAALRYKQVIGDFDLGLSYFHGTSREPELVQSIGSDGRPVLRPRYEIIDQVGLDVQATMDAWLWKLEAIHRSGAGDPFAAAVGGFEYTLFGVSDSAADLGLLAEYHYDGRGDDAPATIFDNDIFLGTRLALNDTDATEFLAGVIVDQREGEVLALLEAERRITERWFAEVEARFFFNADRGTSAVQDDGHVLLRISRYF
;
A
#
# COMPACT_ATOMS: atom_id res chain seq x y z
N MET A 1 24.69 -39.12 -4.28
CA MET A 1 25.23 -39.30 -2.91
C MET A 1 24.38 -38.46 -1.96
N LYS A 2 23.70 -39.14 -1.02
CA LYS A 2 23.14 -38.71 0.29
C LYS A 2 22.96 -37.20 0.53
N ALA A 3 21.72 -36.70 0.66
CA ALA A 3 20.92 -36.72 1.89
C ALA A 3 21.57 -35.95 3.07
N VAL A 4 21.48 -34.62 3.03
CA VAL A 4 21.52 -33.64 4.14
C VAL A 4 20.79 -32.42 3.53
N SER A 5 19.62 -31.92 3.98
CA SER A 5 19.48 -31.07 5.16
C SER A 5 17.99 -30.72 5.46
N ARG A 6 17.04 -31.67 5.41
CA ARG A 6 15.65 -31.41 5.87
C ARG A 6 15.50 -31.11 7.38
N GLY A 7 16.60 -31.03 8.13
CA GLY A 7 16.64 -30.78 9.57
C GLY A 7 17.02 -29.35 10.00
N CYS A 8 17.49 -28.49 9.08
CA CYS A 8 17.85 -27.10 9.43
C CYS A 8 16.64 -26.15 9.44
N ALA A 9 15.66 -26.36 8.56
CA ALA A 9 14.49 -25.48 8.45
C ALA A 9 13.63 -25.45 9.74
N ASN A 10 13.40 -26.61 10.37
CA ASN A 10 12.64 -26.69 11.63
C ASN A 10 13.40 -26.09 12.83
N GLY A 11 14.74 -26.07 12.79
CA GLY A 11 15.58 -25.48 13.85
C GLY A 11 15.61 -23.96 13.82
N VAL A 12 15.59 -23.37 12.62
CA VAL A 12 15.54 -21.91 12.42
C VAL A 12 14.15 -21.37 12.78
N VAL A 13 13.06 -22.04 12.36
CA VAL A 13 11.69 -21.68 12.75
C VAL A 13 11.49 -21.73 14.27
N ALA A 14 11.99 -22.78 14.94
CA ALA A 14 11.90 -22.87 16.41
C ALA A 14 12.74 -21.82 17.13
N THR A 15 13.87 -21.40 16.55
CA THR A 15 14.81 -20.43 17.17
C THR A 15 14.35 -18.99 16.94
N VAL A 16 13.73 -18.67 15.80
CA VAL A 16 13.08 -17.37 15.56
C VAL A 16 11.84 -17.23 16.43
N VAL A 17 11.00 -18.27 16.54
CA VAL A 17 9.85 -18.27 17.46
C VAL A 17 10.32 -18.17 18.92
N LEU A 18 11.41 -18.83 19.33
CA LEU A 18 11.96 -18.67 20.67
C LEU A 18 12.60 -17.30 20.91
N ALA A 19 13.18 -16.64 19.90
CA ALA A 19 13.76 -15.31 20.04
C ALA A 19 12.68 -14.23 20.18
N VAL A 20 11.58 -14.35 19.43
CA VAL A 20 10.38 -13.51 19.55
C VAL A 20 9.69 -13.74 20.91
N VAL A 21 9.68 -14.99 21.42
CA VAL A 21 9.19 -15.31 22.76
C VAL A 21 10.19 -14.92 23.88
N ALA A 22 11.50 -14.90 23.63
CA ALA A 22 12.49 -14.54 24.66
C ALA A 22 12.57 -13.03 24.92
N PHE A 23 12.21 -12.18 23.94
CA PHE A 23 11.94 -10.77 24.19
C PHE A 23 10.61 -10.54 24.94
N SER A 24 9.79 -11.58 25.14
CA SER A 24 8.49 -11.51 25.81
C SER A 24 8.50 -11.88 27.30
N THR A 25 9.67 -12.17 27.90
CA THR A 25 9.74 -12.49 29.33
C THR A 25 10.57 -11.48 30.12
N ASN A 26 9.87 -10.71 30.95
CA ASN A 26 10.36 -9.87 32.05
C ASN A 26 11.13 -8.60 31.69
N ARG A 27 10.39 -7.61 31.20
CA ARG A 27 10.20 -6.34 31.92
C ARG A 27 8.96 -5.68 31.36
N ALA A 28 8.16 -5.06 32.23
CA ALA A 28 7.39 -3.91 31.81
C ALA A 28 8.40 -2.96 31.16
N LEU A 29 8.44 -2.90 29.83
CA LEU A 29 8.98 -1.74 29.15
C LEU A 29 8.12 -0.61 29.70
N ALA A 30 8.78 0.28 30.44
CA ALA A 30 8.13 1.29 31.23
C ALA A 30 7.13 2.03 30.33
N GLN A 31 5.88 2.13 30.78
CA GLN A 31 4.91 3.05 30.21
C GLN A 31 5.25 4.51 30.58
N ASP A 32 6.42 4.73 31.18
CA ASP A 32 6.96 6.04 31.49
C ASP A 32 7.99 6.40 30.41
N PRO A 33 7.86 7.58 29.78
CA PRO A 33 8.77 7.99 28.74
C PRO A 33 10.20 8.11 29.27
N LEU A 34 11.16 7.57 28.52
CA LEU A 34 12.58 7.66 28.86
C LEU A 34 13.13 8.98 28.32
N GLU A 35 13.70 9.81 29.18
CA GLU A 35 14.43 10.99 28.72
C GLU A 35 15.79 10.58 28.12
N ILE A 36 15.98 10.82 26.83
CA ILE A 36 17.25 10.60 26.12
C ILE A 36 17.70 11.92 25.52
N PHE A 37 18.82 12.47 25.98
CA PHE A 37 19.34 13.78 25.52
C PHE A 37 18.34 14.95 25.61
N GLY A 38 17.42 14.92 26.58
CA GLY A 38 16.36 15.93 26.72
C GLY A 38 15.18 15.75 25.78
N ALA A 39 15.11 14.61 25.08
CA ALA A 39 13.96 14.16 24.31
C ALA A 39 13.16 13.12 25.10
N GLU A 40 11.85 13.13 24.95
CA GLU A 40 10.96 12.05 25.37
C GLU A 40 11.03 10.90 24.35
N ALA A 41 11.33 9.67 24.82
CA ALA A 41 11.44 8.50 23.97
C ALA A 41 10.24 7.57 24.14
N GLU A 42 9.60 7.24 23.01
CA GLU A 42 8.59 6.20 22.90
C GLU A 42 9.13 5.00 22.10
N PHE A 43 8.79 3.81 22.58
CA PHE A 43 9.03 2.56 21.88
C PHE A 43 7.73 1.80 21.81
N ALA A 44 7.31 1.50 20.58
CA ALA A 44 6.09 0.77 20.27
C ALA A 44 6.36 -0.17 19.09
N GLY A 45 5.30 -0.76 18.55
CA GLY A 45 5.35 -1.48 17.29
C GLY A 45 4.48 -2.73 17.31
N SER A 46 4.68 -3.57 16.31
CA SER A 46 3.90 -4.80 16.16
C SER A 46 4.72 -5.99 15.70
N THR A 47 4.23 -7.18 16.05
CA THR A 47 4.61 -8.45 15.41
C THR A 47 3.35 -9.07 14.80
N SER A 48 3.40 -9.48 13.54
CA SER A 48 2.26 -10.10 12.86
C SER A 48 2.57 -11.51 12.36
N ALA A 49 1.53 -12.33 12.28
CA ALA A 49 1.55 -13.60 11.57
C ALA A 49 0.43 -13.59 10.52
N GLU A 50 0.77 -13.95 9.29
CA GLU A 50 -0.16 -14.01 8.17
C GLU A 50 -0.30 -15.43 7.67
N LEU A 51 -1.54 -15.89 7.50
CA LEU A 51 -1.88 -17.12 6.84
C LEU A 51 -2.65 -16.80 5.56
N ARG A 52 -2.06 -17.05 4.40
CA ARG A 52 -2.71 -16.92 3.10
C ARG A 52 -3.15 -18.30 2.60
N PHE A 53 -4.43 -18.42 2.24
CA PHE A 53 -5.03 -19.65 1.73
C PHE A 53 -5.47 -19.47 0.28
N PHE A 54 -4.90 -20.28 -0.62
CA PHE A 54 -5.27 -20.37 -2.03
C PHE A 54 -6.15 -21.61 -2.26
N PRO A 55 -7.44 -21.45 -2.60
CA PRO A 55 -8.33 -22.57 -2.88
C PRO A 55 -7.92 -23.34 -4.14
N GLU A 56 -7.41 -22.63 -5.15
CA GLU A 56 -7.06 -23.16 -6.47
C GLU A 56 -5.55 -23.46 -6.61
N SER A 57 -5.23 -24.31 -7.57
CA SER A 57 -3.84 -24.57 -7.98
C SER A 57 -3.24 -23.35 -8.68
N PRO A 58 -1.91 -23.15 -8.65
CA PRO A 58 -1.28 -22.01 -9.30
C PRO A 58 -1.53 -21.97 -10.81
N GLN A 59 -1.62 -20.75 -11.35
CA GLN A 59 -1.79 -20.49 -12.77
C GLN A 59 -0.58 -20.98 -13.59
N PHE A 60 0.63 -20.86 -13.04
CA PHE A 60 1.88 -21.23 -13.71
C PHE A 60 2.60 -22.35 -12.97
N THR A 61 3.24 -23.25 -13.72
CA THR A 61 3.89 -24.45 -13.18
C THR A 61 5.08 -24.19 -12.27
N ASP A 62 5.68 -23.00 -12.39
CA ASP A 62 6.89 -22.63 -11.66
C ASP A 62 6.54 -21.92 -10.33
N GLN A 63 5.26 -21.66 -10.06
CA GLN A 63 4.81 -21.09 -8.80
C GLN A 63 4.72 -22.16 -7.72
N ASP A 64 4.81 -21.73 -6.47
CA ASP A 64 4.59 -22.57 -5.31
C ASP A 64 3.17 -23.18 -5.30
N ASP A 65 3.10 -24.50 -5.14
CA ASP A 65 1.85 -25.26 -5.16
C ASP A 65 1.20 -25.41 -3.78
N ARG A 66 1.80 -24.85 -2.73
CA ARG A 66 1.24 -24.83 -1.39
C ARG A 66 -0.05 -24.00 -1.38
N LYS A 67 -1.12 -24.63 -0.88
CA LYS A 67 -2.38 -23.93 -0.63
C LYS A 67 -2.36 -23.02 0.59
N LEU A 68 -1.39 -23.20 1.49
CA LEU A 68 -1.27 -22.44 2.72
C LEU A 68 0.14 -21.86 2.81
N GLU A 69 0.21 -20.54 2.82
CA GLU A 69 1.44 -19.77 3.00
C GLU A 69 1.40 -19.10 4.36
N LEU A 70 2.45 -19.30 5.16
CA LEU A 70 2.59 -18.69 6.48
C LEU A 70 3.78 -17.75 6.43
N SER A 71 3.57 -16.50 6.81
CA SER A 71 4.65 -15.52 7.00
C SER A 71 4.52 -14.85 8.36
N VAL A 72 5.62 -14.26 8.81
CA VAL A 72 5.68 -13.46 10.03
C VAL A 72 6.41 -12.17 9.75
N ALA A 73 5.96 -11.07 10.37
CA ALA A 73 6.63 -9.79 10.27
C ALA A 73 6.81 -9.13 11.64
N ILE A 74 7.76 -8.22 11.71
CA ILE A 74 8.01 -7.35 12.85
C ILE A 74 8.27 -5.93 12.38
N GLU A 75 7.60 -4.99 13.02
CA GLU A 75 7.69 -3.57 12.72
C GLU A 75 7.78 -2.80 14.05
N PRO A 76 8.98 -2.70 14.66
CA PRO A 76 9.16 -1.88 15.83
C PRO A 76 9.16 -0.40 15.43
N GLU A 77 8.77 0.45 16.36
CA GLU A 77 8.68 1.87 16.16
C GLU A 77 9.41 2.60 17.28
N PHE A 78 10.32 3.48 16.89
CA PHE A 78 11.08 4.35 17.79
C PHE A 78 10.73 5.79 17.48
N ARG A 79 10.21 6.52 18.48
CA ARG A 79 9.97 7.96 18.36
C ARG A 79 10.72 8.72 19.44
N LEU A 80 11.38 9.78 19.04
CA LEU A 80 11.97 10.76 19.96
C LEU A 80 11.27 12.10 19.76
N PHE A 81 10.78 12.66 20.85
CA PHE A 81 10.04 13.92 20.87
C PHE A 81 10.85 14.99 21.61
N TRP A 82 10.97 16.15 20.99
CA TRP A 82 11.30 17.39 21.66
C TRP A 82 10.05 18.30 21.63
N ASP A 83 10.17 19.54 22.08
CA ASP A 83 9.04 20.48 22.17
C ASP A 83 8.26 20.63 20.85
N ARG A 84 8.97 20.77 19.72
CA ARG A 84 8.35 21.01 18.41
C ARG A 84 8.98 20.15 17.31
N GLU A 85 9.63 19.07 17.70
CA GLU A 85 10.38 18.20 16.81
C GLU A 85 10.09 16.73 17.15
N ARG A 86 10.02 15.89 16.12
CA ARG A 86 9.84 14.46 16.26
C ARG A 86 10.76 13.72 15.30
N LEU A 87 11.62 12.85 15.83
CA LEU A 87 12.32 11.84 15.05
C LEU A 87 11.52 10.55 15.08
N THR A 88 11.25 9.95 13.92
CA THR A 88 10.58 8.66 13.79
C THR A 88 11.50 7.68 13.07
N PHE A 89 11.60 6.45 13.58
CA PHE A 89 12.30 5.35 12.92
C PHE A 89 11.48 4.06 13.03
N ILE A 90 11.07 3.53 11.88
CA ILE A 90 10.24 2.34 11.74
C ILE A 90 10.97 1.39 10.78
N PRO A 91 11.86 0.52 11.27
CA PRO A 91 12.35 -0.60 10.47
C PRO A 91 11.26 -1.67 10.36
N PHE A 92 11.34 -2.47 9.31
CA PHE A 92 10.43 -3.56 9.05
C PHE A 92 11.22 -4.79 8.63
N PHE A 93 10.73 -5.96 9.02
CA PHE A 93 11.25 -7.22 8.51
C PHE A 93 10.12 -8.23 8.39
N ARG A 94 10.06 -8.90 7.23
CA ARG A 94 9.18 -10.04 6.97
C ARG A 94 9.99 -11.27 6.64
N TYR A 95 9.50 -12.41 7.10
CA TYR A 95 9.97 -13.72 6.69
C TYR A 95 8.81 -14.52 6.13
N ASP A 96 8.90 -14.83 4.84
CA ASP A 96 7.93 -15.61 4.07
C ASP A 96 8.66 -16.72 3.29
N PRO A 97 8.58 -17.99 3.73
CA PRO A 97 9.20 -19.11 3.02
C PRO A 97 8.52 -19.52 1.72
N ALA A 98 7.31 -19.01 1.43
CA ALA A 98 6.60 -19.28 0.17
C ALA A 98 7.12 -18.40 -0.95
N ASP A 99 7.40 -17.14 -0.65
CA ASP A 99 8.09 -16.22 -1.54
C ASP A 99 9.35 -15.67 -0.85
N HIS A 100 10.40 -16.49 -0.81
CA HIS A 100 11.65 -16.11 -0.17
C HIS A 100 12.40 -15.02 -0.97
N GLU A 101 12.23 -14.97 -2.29
CA GLU A 101 12.94 -14.00 -3.13
C GLU A 101 12.28 -12.62 -3.11
N GLY A 102 10.95 -12.54 -3.00
CA GLY A 102 10.20 -11.29 -2.91
C GLY A 102 9.82 -10.90 -1.47
N ARG A 103 9.05 -11.75 -0.77
CA ARG A 103 8.40 -11.42 0.51
C ARG A 103 9.25 -11.62 1.76
N THR A 104 10.40 -12.29 1.67
CA THR A 104 11.39 -12.26 2.75
C THR A 104 12.32 -11.07 2.58
N HIS A 105 12.00 -9.96 3.24
CA HIS A 105 12.77 -8.72 3.09
C HIS A 105 12.80 -7.90 4.38
N GLY A 106 13.71 -6.92 4.40
CA GLY A 106 13.75 -5.89 5.43
C GLY A 106 13.78 -4.51 4.78
N ASP A 107 13.03 -3.58 5.35
CA ASP A 107 12.91 -2.21 4.86
C ASP A 107 13.05 -1.20 6.00
N ILE A 108 13.39 0.05 5.66
CA ILE A 108 13.16 1.19 6.53
C ILE A 108 11.87 1.85 6.03
N ARG A 109 10.75 1.52 6.67
CA ARG A 109 9.43 2.07 6.32
C ARG A 109 9.41 3.57 6.51
N GLU A 110 9.97 4.02 7.63
CA GLU A 110 10.15 5.44 7.92
C GLU A 110 11.46 5.70 8.66
N LEU A 111 12.10 6.81 8.31
CA LEU A 111 13.17 7.44 9.06
C LEU A 111 13.10 8.94 8.79
N SER A 112 12.37 9.67 9.63
CA SER A 112 12.03 11.07 9.36
C SER A 112 12.25 11.97 10.57
N LEU A 113 12.64 13.21 10.30
CA LEU A 113 12.62 14.31 11.25
C LEU A 113 11.50 15.25 10.85
N TYR A 114 10.51 15.39 11.72
CA TYR A 114 9.44 16.37 11.65
C TYR A 114 9.77 17.55 12.54
N VAL A 115 9.53 18.77 12.05
CA VAL A 115 9.70 20.02 12.78
C VAL A 115 8.50 20.92 12.53
N GLU A 116 7.85 21.36 13.61
CA GLU A 116 6.64 22.18 13.56
C GLU A 116 6.91 23.60 14.04
N ARG A 117 6.34 24.59 13.37
CA ARG A 117 6.31 25.99 13.78
C ARG A 117 4.88 26.52 13.63
N ASP A 118 4.66 27.75 14.10
CA ASP A 118 3.30 28.30 14.22
C ASP A 118 2.54 28.39 12.87
N ASP A 119 3.27 28.51 11.77
CA ASP A 119 2.71 28.78 10.45
C ASP A 119 3.29 27.90 9.33
N TRP A 120 4.12 26.91 9.69
CA TRP A 120 4.67 25.92 8.76
C TRP A 120 5.18 24.69 9.52
N ASP A 121 5.24 23.57 8.82
CA ASP A 121 5.89 22.35 9.28
C ASP A 121 6.76 21.76 8.16
N VAL A 122 7.78 20.99 8.54
CA VAL A 122 8.65 20.29 7.60
C VAL A 122 8.90 18.87 8.06
N THR A 123 8.87 17.94 7.11
CA THR A 123 9.33 16.56 7.28
C THR A 123 10.51 16.31 6.36
N ALA A 124 11.63 15.84 6.89
CA ALA A 124 12.81 15.47 6.12
C ALA A 124 13.28 14.06 6.47
N GLY A 125 13.54 13.23 5.45
CA GLY A 125 13.98 11.85 5.62
C GLY A 125 13.16 10.89 4.74
N ILE A 126 13.06 9.63 5.13
CA ILE A 126 12.22 8.62 4.47
C ILE A 126 10.85 8.65 5.15
N GLY A 127 9.79 8.93 4.41
CA GLY A 127 8.44 8.93 4.96
C GLY A 127 7.40 8.45 3.97
N LYS A 128 6.23 8.09 4.50
CA LYS A 128 5.05 7.77 3.70
C LYS A 128 4.10 8.97 3.73
N VAL A 129 3.59 9.35 2.58
CA VAL A 129 2.49 10.32 2.47
C VAL A 129 1.39 9.68 1.67
N PHE A 130 0.16 10.01 2.05
CA PHE A 130 -1.03 9.57 1.35
C PHE A 130 -1.90 10.78 1.09
N TRP A 131 -2.46 10.83 -0.11
CA TRP A 131 -3.61 11.67 -0.39
C TRP A 131 -4.50 11.00 -1.43
N GLY A 132 -5.79 11.07 -1.17
CA GLY A 132 -6.83 10.39 -1.92
C GLY A 132 -8.10 10.45 -1.08
N VAL A 133 -9.24 10.32 -1.75
CA VAL A 133 -10.58 10.35 -1.16
C VAL A 133 -11.45 9.20 -1.63
N ALA A 134 -11.12 8.55 -2.75
CA ALA A 134 -11.86 7.41 -3.28
C ALA A 134 -11.78 6.18 -2.36
N GLU A 135 -12.46 5.10 -2.71
CA GLU A 135 -12.47 3.87 -1.92
C GLU A 135 -11.70 2.75 -2.61
N SER A 136 -11.95 2.53 -3.91
CA SER A 136 -11.41 1.36 -4.60
C SER A 136 -10.09 1.60 -5.33
N ARG A 137 -9.68 2.86 -5.53
CA ARG A 137 -8.41 3.22 -6.17
C ARG A 137 -8.04 4.67 -5.89
N HIS A 138 -6.78 4.93 -5.55
CA HIS A 138 -6.27 6.30 -5.37
C HIS A 138 -5.40 6.76 -6.55
N LEU A 139 -5.99 7.48 -7.50
CA LEU A 139 -5.32 7.98 -8.72
C LEU A 139 -4.35 9.12 -8.42
N VAL A 140 -4.68 9.97 -7.44
CA VAL A 140 -3.87 11.15 -7.13
C VAL A 140 -2.64 10.81 -6.28
N ASP A 141 -2.62 9.65 -5.62
CA ASP A 141 -1.52 9.22 -4.77
C ASP A 141 -0.31 8.79 -5.61
N ILE A 142 0.72 9.65 -5.66
CA ILE A 142 1.83 9.52 -6.62
C ILE A 142 3.22 9.69 -5.97
N ILE A 143 3.30 10.02 -4.68
CA ILE A 143 4.59 10.32 -4.06
C ILE A 143 5.35 9.04 -3.75
N ASN A 144 4.67 8.11 -3.08
CA ASN A 144 5.24 6.87 -2.62
C ASN A 144 5.04 5.75 -3.65
N GLN A 145 6.02 4.85 -3.73
CA GLN A 145 6.00 3.69 -4.60
C GLN A 145 5.19 2.55 -3.96
N ALA A 146 4.35 1.86 -4.72
CA ALA A 146 3.66 0.65 -4.26
C ALA A 146 4.64 -0.49 -3.90
N ASP A 147 4.32 -1.23 -2.85
CA ASP A 147 5.05 -2.40 -2.35
C ASP A 147 4.26 -3.69 -2.64
N LEU A 148 4.30 -4.16 -3.90
CA LEU A 148 3.46 -5.27 -4.36
C LEU A 148 3.79 -6.62 -3.71
N VAL A 149 4.96 -6.76 -3.07
CA VAL A 149 5.27 -7.97 -2.30
C VAL A 149 4.53 -7.99 -0.96
N GLU A 150 4.16 -6.84 -0.40
CA GLU A 150 3.31 -6.82 0.80
C GLU A 150 1.86 -7.08 0.44
N ASN A 151 1.32 -6.27 -0.48
CA ASN A 151 -0.04 -6.42 -0.96
C ASN A 151 -0.20 -6.01 -2.44
N SER A 152 -1.04 -6.77 -3.17
CA SER A 152 -1.25 -6.65 -4.61
C SER A 152 -2.25 -5.57 -5.04
N ASP A 153 -2.89 -4.91 -4.08
CA ASP A 153 -3.87 -3.83 -4.29
C ASP A 153 -3.24 -2.45 -4.55
N GLU A 154 -1.92 -2.35 -4.43
CA GLU A 154 -1.14 -1.12 -4.49
C GLU A 154 -1.32 -0.15 -3.31
N GLU A 155 -2.02 -0.56 -2.24
CA GLU A 155 -2.28 0.29 -1.06
C GLU A 155 -1.10 0.30 -0.09
N ASP A 156 -0.39 -0.82 0.04
CA ASP A 156 0.88 -0.86 0.75
C ASP A 156 1.95 -0.08 -0.03
N LYS A 157 2.53 0.95 0.61
CA LYS A 157 3.57 1.79 0.00
C LYS A 157 4.93 1.66 0.69
N LEU A 158 5.99 1.85 -0.10
CA LEU A 158 7.36 2.09 0.37
C LEU A 158 7.53 3.52 0.87
N GLY A 159 8.37 3.73 1.90
CA GLY A 159 8.74 5.07 2.34
C GLY A 159 9.59 5.78 1.28
N GLN A 160 9.30 7.05 0.98
CA GLN A 160 9.98 7.86 -0.03
C GLN A 160 10.96 8.81 0.67
N PRO A 161 12.25 8.84 0.29
CA PRO A 161 13.13 9.91 0.74
C PRO A 161 12.65 11.27 0.18
N MET A 162 12.42 12.21 1.10
CA MET A 162 11.77 13.48 0.79
C MET A 162 12.17 14.58 1.76
N VAL A 163 11.98 15.82 1.29
CA VAL A 163 11.76 17.01 2.12
C VAL A 163 10.39 17.56 1.73
N ASN A 164 9.46 17.54 2.68
CA ASN A 164 8.12 18.11 2.52
C ASN A 164 8.00 19.34 3.43
N LEU A 165 7.78 20.51 2.85
CA LEU A 165 7.47 21.75 3.57
C LEU A 165 6.00 22.10 3.36
N ASN A 166 5.24 22.21 4.44
CA ASN A 166 3.86 22.68 4.41
C ASN A 166 3.79 24.11 4.96
N LEU A 167 3.16 25.01 4.20
CA LEU A 167 2.86 26.38 4.62
C LEU A 167 1.39 26.46 5.02
N LEU A 168 1.13 26.78 6.30
CA LEU A 168 -0.21 26.80 6.88
C LEU A 168 -0.75 28.23 6.86
N ARG A 169 -1.83 28.50 6.11
CA ARG A 169 -2.39 29.84 5.94
C ARG A 169 -3.91 29.81 6.04
N ASP A 170 -4.52 30.96 6.31
CA ASP A 170 -5.99 31.09 6.39
C ASP A 170 -6.70 30.72 5.06
N TRP A 171 -5.99 30.84 3.94
CA TRP A 171 -6.49 30.46 2.62
C TRP A 171 -6.23 28.99 2.27
N GLY A 172 -5.65 28.19 3.17
CA GLY A 172 -5.36 26.77 2.97
C GLY A 172 -3.89 26.42 3.20
N THR A 173 -3.55 25.18 2.89
CA THR A 173 -2.20 24.62 3.08
C THR A 173 -1.53 24.41 1.73
N LEU A 174 -0.30 24.92 1.59
CA LEU A 174 0.55 24.66 0.43
C LEU A 174 1.74 23.78 0.83
N GLY A 175 1.74 22.54 0.35
CA GLY A 175 2.84 21.59 0.46
C GLY A 175 3.79 21.67 -0.73
N VAL A 176 5.09 21.66 -0.46
CA VAL A 176 6.17 21.65 -1.43
C VAL A 176 7.07 20.44 -1.14
N PHE A 177 7.21 19.57 -2.14
CA PHE A 177 7.94 18.32 -2.03
C PHE A 177 9.18 18.36 -2.91
N VAL A 178 10.31 17.99 -2.34
CA VAL A 178 11.53 17.62 -3.06
C VAL A 178 11.84 16.18 -2.70
N LEU A 179 11.98 15.32 -3.70
CA LEU A 179 12.04 13.87 -3.54
C LEU A 179 13.38 13.34 -4.09
N PRO A 180 14.47 13.44 -3.32
CA PRO A 180 15.74 12.88 -3.74
C PRO A 180 15.73 11.36 -3.55
N GLY A 181 16.13 10.59 -4.57
CA GLY A 181 16.23 9.14 -4.43
C GLY A 181 14.88 8.47 -4.71
N PHE A 182 14.75 7.94 -5.91
CA PHE A 182 13.66 7.08 -6.33
C PHE A 182 13.80 5.70 -5.69
N ARG A 183 12.66 5.07 -5.38
CA ARG A 183 12.59 3.68 -4.95
C ARG A 183 11.79 2.89 -5.96
N GLU A 184 12.36 1.78 -6.40
CA GLU A 184 11.73 0.89 -7.37
C GLU A 184 10.53 0.15 -6.78
N ARG A 185 9.55 -0.14 -7.64
CA ARG A 185 8.40 -0.99 -7.31
C ARG A 185 8.89 -2.40 -7.01
N THR A 186 8.42 -2.98 -5.91
CA THR A 186 8.66 -4.40 -5.62
C THR A 186 7.72 -5.26 -6.47
N PHE A 187 8.15 -6.47 -6.82
CA PHE A 187 7.35 -7.42 -7.58
C PHE A 187 7.44 -8.80 -6.92
N PRO A 188 6.38 -9.63 -6.99
CA PRO A 188 6.44 -11.01 -6.50
C PRO A 188 7.58 -11.80 -7.17
N GLY A 189 8.22 -12.69 -6.40
CA GLY A 189 9.33 -13.50 -6.88
C GLY A 189 8.95 -14.53 -7.97
N ASP A 190 9.94 -15.17 -8.59
CA ASP A 190 9.75 -16.14 -9.69
C ASP A 190 8.81 -17.30 -9.32
N GLU A 191 8.87 -17.75 -8.07
CA GLU A 191 8.08 -18.87 -7.53
C GLU A 191 6.79 -18.39 -6.82
N ALA A 192 6.54 -17.09 -6.75
CA ALA A 192 5.43 -16.53 -5.99
C ALA A 192 4.07 -16.69 -6.68
N ARG A 193 3.00 -16.81 -5.88
CA ARG A 193 1.63 -16.55 -6.33
C ARG A 193 1.43 -15.06 -6.62
N LEU A 194 0.33 -14.71 -7.29
CA LEU A 194 -0.07 -13.33 -7.63
C LEU A 194 0.91 -12.62 -8.57
N ARG A 195 1.53 -13.35 -9.50
CA ARG A 195 2.48 -12.80 -10.47
C ARG A 195 2.02 -12.93 -11.92
N GLY A 196 2.67 -12.16 -12.79
CA GLY A 196 2.51 -12.27 -14.24
C GLY A 196 3.12 -13.56 -14.83
N PRO A 197 2.87 -13.84 -16.13
CA PRO A 197 3.39 -15.03 -16.81
C PRO A 197 4.92 -15.05 -16.95
N LEU A 198 5.56 -13.87 -16.94
CA LEU A 198 7.00 -13.73 -17.00
C LEU A 198 7.51 -13.10 -15.68
N PRO A 199 8.65 -13.57 -15.15
CA PRO A 199 9.36 -12.90 -14.08
C PRO A 199 9.68 -11.44 -14.37
N VAL A 200 9.73 -10.61 -13.33
CA VAL A 200 10.18 -9.22 -13.41
C VAL A 200 11.60 -9.12 -12.86
N ASP A 201 12.54 -8.74 -13.71
CA ASP A 201 13.94 -8.52 -13.37
C ASP A 201 14.14 -7.12 -12.79
N THR A 202 14.08 -7.05 -11.46
CA THR A 202 14.28 -5.83 -10.67
C THR A 202 15.76 -5.48 -10.49
N ASP A 203 16.70 -6.36 -10.83
CA ASP A 203 18.15 -6.07 -10.72
C ASP A 203 18.66 -5.22 -11.89
N ARG A 204 17.86 -5.12 -12.95
CA ARG A 204 18.21 -4.37 -14.17
C ARG A 204 17.04 -3.48 -14.58
N PRO A 205 16.63 -2.48 -13.79
CA PRO A 205 15.63 -1.51 -14.23
C PRO A 205 16.10 -0.72 -15.45
N ILE A 206 15.18 -0.02 -16.11
CA ILE A 206 15.48 0.96 -17.16
C ILE A 206 14.97 2.30 -16.67
N TYR A 207 15.83 3.32 -16.68
CA TYR A 207 15.45 4.69 -16.36
C TYR A 207 15.48 5.57 -17.60
N GLU A 208 14.50 6.44 -17.77
CA GLU A 208 14.57 7.50 -18.78
C GLU A 208 15.64 8.54 -18.42
N SER A 209 15.68 8.94 -17.14
CA SER A 209 16.69 9.84 -16.62
C SER A 209 18.07 9.17 -16.58
N ALA A 210 19.09 9.87 -17.07
CA ALA A 210 20.48 9.44 -16.93
C ALA A 210 21.01 9.50 -15.48
N ALA A 211 20.26 10.14 -14.57
CA ALA A 211 20.57 10.11 -13.14
C ALA A 211 20.00 8.86 -12.44
N GLU A 212 19.30 7.99 -13.18
CA GLU A 212 18.72 6.73 -12.67
C GLU A 212 17.89 6.99 -11.40
N GLU A 213 18.06 6.17 -10.36
CA GLU A 213 17.37 6.32 -9.08
C GLU A 213 17.77 7.60 -8.33
N HIS A 214 18.80 8.32 -8.75
CA HIS A 214 19.22 9.60 -8.15
C HIS A 214 18.56 10.81 -8.79
N HIS A 215 17.63 10.62 -9.75
CA HIS A 215 16.80 11.71 -10.23
C HIS A 215 16.03 12.35 -9.05
N VAL A 216 15.95 13.68 -9.04
CA VAL A 216 15.24 14.43 -8.00
C VAL A 216 13.89 14.81 -8.55
N ASP A 217 12.85 14.18 -7.99
CA ASP A 217 11.47 14.50 -8.35
C ASP A 217 10.95 15.67 -7.49
N ALA A 218 9.86 16.29 -7.92
CA ALA A 218 9.23 17.38 -7.20
C ALA A 218 7.71 17.29 -7.26
N ALA A 219 7.05 17.78 -6.21
CA ALA A 219 5.60 17.92 -6.22
C ALA A 219 5.14 19.18 -5.48
N LEU A 220 3.96 19.66 -5.86
CA LEU A 220 3.22 20.69 -5.17
C LEU A 220 1.85 20.15 -4.81
N ARG A 221 1.36 20.49 -3.63
CA ARG A 221 -0.01 20.17 -3.23
C ARG A 221 -0.65 21.33 -2.51
N TYR A 222 -1.86 21.69 -2.92
CA TYR A 222 -2.68 22.67 -2.26
C TYR A 222 -3.92 21.98 -1.67
N LYS A 223 -4.25 22.28 -0.41
CA LYS A 223 -5.46 21.79 0.26
C LYS A 223 -6.25 22.95 0.84
N GLN A 224 -7.57 22.91 0.70
CA GLN A 224 -8.47 23.88 1.35
C GLN A 224 -9.83 23.25 1.65
N VAL A 225 -10.34 23.52 2.85
CA VAL A 225 -11.74 23.24 3.20
C VAL A 225 -12.59 24.49 2.97
N ILE A 226 -13.67 24.35 2.20
CA ILE A 226 -14.62 25.42 1.86
C ILE A 226 -16.05 24.94 2.13
N GLY A 227 -16.61 25.35 3.27
CA GLY A 227 -17.93 24.87 3.68
C GLY A 227 -17.89 23.36 3.91
N ASP A 228 -18.71 22.63 3.16
CA ASP A 228 -18.80 21.16 3.24
C ASP A 228 -17.80 20.43 2.32
N PHE A 229 -16.98 21.16 1.56
CA PHE A 229 -16.05 20.63 0.58
C PHE A 229 -14.61 20.62 1.11
N ASP A 230 -13.91 19.49 0.97
CA ASP A 230 -12.45 19.40 1.01
C ASP A 230 -11.93 19.34 -0.43
N LEU A 231 -10.99 20.21 -0.78
CA LEU A 231 -10.43 20.36 -2.11
C LEU A 231 -8.92 20.18 -2.06
N GLY A 232 -8.41 19.25 -2.86
CA GLY A 232 -7.00 19.04 -3.12
C GLY A 232 -6.64 19.29 -4.58
N LEU A 233 -5.56 20.03 -4.82
CA LEU A 233 -4.92 20.14 -6.13
C LEU A 233 -3.46 19.71 -5.99
N SER A 234 -2.96 18.93 -6.93
CA SER A 234 -1.57 18.51 -6.95
C SER A 234 -0.93 18.65 -8.32
N TYR A 235 0.38 18.83 -8.32
CA TYR A 235 1.22 18.71 -9.49
C TYR A 235 2.47 17.92 -9.13
N PHE A 236 2.81 16.92 -9.92
CA PHE A 236 3.99 16.07 -9.75
C PHE A 236 4.79 16.08 -11.04
N HIS A 237 6.11 16.26 -10.92
CA HIS A 237 7.07 16.08 -12.00
C HIS A 237 8.18 15.16 -11.52
N GLY A 238 8.35 14.01 -12.16
CA GLY A 238 9.36 13.05 -11.75
C GLY A 238 9.17 11.65 -12.30
N THR A 239 9.93 10.73 -11.76
CA THR A 239 9.94 9.32 -12.15
C THR A 239 8.55 8.69 -11.94
N SER A 240 8.02 7.91 -12.88
CA SER A 240 6.71 7.28 -12.74
C SER A 240 6.70 6.27 -11.60
N ARG A 241 5.61 6.24 -10.81
CA ARG A 241 5.38 5.17 -9.80
C ARG A 241 4.68 3.96 -10.40
N GLU A 242 4.34 4.01 -11.68
CA GLU A 242 3.78 2.93 -12.49
C GLU A 242 4.77 2.63 -13.63
N PRO A 243 5.67 1.65 -13.50
CA PRO A 243 6.62 1.32 -14.55
C PRO A 243 5.97 0.59 -15.73
N GLU A 244 6.46 0.83 -16.93
CA GLU A 244 6.16 -0.02 -18.09
C GLU A 244 6.97 -1.32 -17.98
N LEU A 245 6.32 -2.47 -18.16
CA LEU A 245 6.99 -3.77 -18.13
C LEU A 245 7.42 -4.19 -19.53
N VAL A 246 8.73 -4.10 -19.82
CA VAL A 246 9.28 -4.32 -21.16
C VAL A 246 9.90 -5.70 -21.25
N GLN A 247 9.52 -6.48 -22.27
CA GLN A 247 10.13 -7.79 -22.52
C GLN A 247 11.63 -7.68 -22.82
N SER A 248 12.41 -8.55 -22.20
CA SER A 248 13.86 -8.64 -22.34
C SER A 248 14.30 -10.10 -22.15
N ILE A 249 15.61 -10.33 -22.28
CA ILE A 249 16.24 -11.61 -21.96
C ILE A 249 17.01 -11.48 -20.64
N GLY A 250 16.74 -12.42 -19.73
CA GLY A 250 17.39 -12.63 -18.45
C GLY A 250 18.89 -12.87 -18.61
N SER A 251 19.66 -12.69 -17.53
CA SER A 251 21.09 -13.03 -17.50
C SER A 251 21.33 -14.53 -17.73
N ASP A 252 20.33 -15.36 -17.43
CA ASP A 252 20.27 -16.81 -17.63
C ASP A 252 19.73 -17.24 -19.01
N GLY A 253 19.34 -16.28 -19.86
CA GLY A 253 18.79 -16.53 -21.19
C GLY A 253 17.28 -16.81 -21.24
N ARG A 254 16.55 -16.76 -20.10
CA ARG A 254 15.08 -16.89 -20.07
C ARG A 254 14.39 -15.57 -20.45
N PRO A 255 13.19 -15.57 -21.02
CA PRO A 255 12.39 -14.34 -21.17
C PRO A 255 12.03 -13.75 -19.80
N VAL A 256 12.22 -12.44 -19.64
CA VAL A 256 11.87 -11.68 -18.43
C VAL A 256 11.23 -10.35 -18.82
N LEU A 257 10.59 -9.69 -17.86
CA LEU A 257 10.17 -8.30 -17.96
C LEU A 257 11.16 -7.42 -17.21
N ARG A 258 11.47 -6.23 -17.72
CA ARG A 258 12.25 -5.21 -17.01
C ARG A 258 11.35 -4.01 -16.75
N PRO A 259 11.30 -3.48 -15.52
CA PRO A 259 10.56 -2.26 -15.26
C PRO A 259 11.28 -1.07 -15.90
N ARG A 260 10.57 -0.31 -16.74
CA ARG A 260 11.00 0.96 -17.29
C ARG A 260 10.29 2.09 -16.56
N TYR A 261 11.09 2.97 -15.98
CA TYR A 261 10.64 4.16 -15.27
C TYR A 261 10.87 5.41 -16.13
N GLU A 262 9.76 5.96 -16.61
CA GLU A 262 9.71 7.19 -17.41
C GLU A 262 9.50 8.42 -16.53
N ILE A 263 9.85 9.60 -17.03
CA ILE A 263 9.55 10.87 -16.37
C ILE A 263 8.16 11.33 -16.78
N ILE A 264 7.32 11.63 -15.79
CA ILE A 264 5.95 12.06 -15.99
C ILE A 264 5.70 13.45 -15.40
N ASP A 265 4.74 14.13 -16.01
CA ASP A 265 4.03 15.26 -15.43
C ASP A 265 2.61 14.81 -15.11
N GLN A 266 2.16 15.01 -13.87
CA GLN A 266 0.80 14.68 -13.43
C GLN A 266 0.17 15.88 -12.71
N VAL A 267 -0.99 16.31 -13.19
CA VAL A 267 -1.88 17.22 -12.46
C VAL A 267 -2.98 16.40 -11.83
N GLY A 268 -3.22 16.58 -10.53
CA GLY A 268 -4.26 15.88 -9.77
C GLY A 268 -5.29 16.83 -9.17
N LEU A 269 -6.51 16.35 -9.05
CA LEU A 269 -7.63 16.95 -8.34
C LEU A 269 -8.25 15.88 -7.45
N ASP A 270 -8.47 16.20 -6.18
CA ASP A 270 -9.29 15.41 -5.28
C ASP A 270 -10.34 16.30 -4.60
N VAL A 271 -11.58 15.82 -4.53
CA VAL A 271 -12.71 16.54 -3.96
C VAL A 271 -13.53 15.59 -3.11
N GLN A 272 -13.77 15.98 -1.86
CA GLN A 272 -14.71 15.30 -0.98
C GLN A 272 -15.78 16.28 -0.50
N ALA A 273 -17.03 15.84 -0.41
CA ALA A 273 -18.10 16.63 0.17
C ALA A 273 -19.01 15.80 1.08
N THR A 274 -19.18 16.25 2.32
CA THR A 274 -20.03 15.58 3.31
C THR A 274 -21.35 16.33 3.44
N MET A 275 -22.46 15.73 3.00
CA MET A 275 -23.79 16.33 2.98
C MET A 275 -24.80 15.39 3.64
N ASP A 276 -25.15 15.66 4.90
CA ASP A 276 -25.97 14.79 5.73
C ASP A 276 -25.40 13.37 5.80
N ALA A 277 -26.09 12.39 5.23
CA ALA A 277 -25.69 10.98 5.17
C ALA A 277 -24.88 10.62 3.91
N TRP A 278 -24.64 11.59 3.02
CA TRP A 278 -23.89 11.39 1.78
C TRP A 278 -22.45 11.87 1.92
N LEU A 279 -21.53 11.04 1.47
CA LEU A 279 -20.12 11.39 1.27
C LEU A 279 -19.81 11.27 -0.22
N TRP A 280 -19.68 12.39 -0.91
CA TRP A 280 -19.31 12.43 -2.33
C TRP A 280 -17.80 12.50 -2.46
N LYS A 281 -17.25 11.74 -3.40
CA LYS A 281 -15.80 11.60 -3.61
C LYS A 281 -15.49 11.68 -5.10
N LEU A 282 -14.41 12.39 -5.45
CA LEU A 282 -13.88 12.47 -6.80
C LEU A 282 -12.37 12.59 -6.72
N GLU A 283 -11.66 11.77 -7.49
CA GLU A 283 -10.27 11.98 -7.86
C GLU A 283 -10.14 12.02 -9.38
N ALA A 284 -9.30 12.90 -9.89
CA ALA A 284 -9.03 12.98 -11.32
C ALA A 284 -7.58 13.38 -11.56
N ILE A 285 -6.99 12.84 -12.62
CA ILE A 285 -5.63 13.15 -13.06
C ILE A 285 -5.59 13.45 -14.55
N HIS A 286 -4.62 14.27 -14.93
CA HIS A 286 -4.10 14.35 -16.29
C HIS A 286 -2.60 14.06 -16.24
N ARG A 287 -2.14 13.11 -17.05
CA ARG A 287 -0.74 12.65 -17.04
C ARG A 287 -0.15 12.71 -18.45
N SER A 288 1.12 13.08 -18.55
CA SER A 288 1.94 13.01 -19.77
C SER A 288 3.36 12.54 -19.46
N GLY A 289 4.09 12.06 -20.47
CA GLY A 289 5.51 11.65 -20.36
C GLY A 289 5.73 10.14 -20.48
N ALA A 290 4.72 9.35 -20.11
CA ALA A 290 4.69 7.89 -20.27
C ALA A 290 3.63 7.49 -21.31
N GLY A 291 4.03 7.44 -22.59
CA GLY A 291 3.11 7.30 -23.73
C GLY A 291 2.35 8.59 -24.08
N ASP A 292 1.25 8.45 -24.81
CA ASP A 292 0.35 9.54 -25.16
C ASP A 292 -0.31 10.15 -23.90
N PRO A 293 -0.46 11.50 -23.81
CA PRO A 293 -1.12 12.13 -22.68
C PRO A 293 -2.56 11.64 -22.49
N PHE A 294 -2.91 11.31 -21.26
CA PHE A 294 -4.24 10.78 -20.92
C PHE A 294 -4.84 11.43 -19.69
N ALA A 295 -6.12 11.18 -19.46
CA ALA A 295 -6.83 11.56 -18.26
C ALA A 295 -7.52 10.34 -17.65
N ALA A 296 -7.55 10.29 -16.33
CA ALA A 296 -8.24 9.25 -15.57
C ALA A 296 -9.02 9.90 -14.41
N ALA A 297 -10.10 9.26 -13.97
CA ALA A 297 -10.91 9.72 -12.86
C ALA A 297 -11.59 8.54 -12.15
N VAL A 298 -11.75 8.68 -10.83
CA VAL A 298 -12.63 7.85 -10.01
C VAL A 298 -13.61 8.78 -9.30
N GLY A 299 -14.90 8.51 -9.41
CA GLY A 299 -15.91 9.35 -8.78
C GLY A 299 -17.09 8.54 -8.29
N GLY A 300 -17.61 8.91 -7.13
CA GLY A 300 -18.63 8.11 -6.47
C GLY A 300 -19.18 8.73 -5.20
N PHE A 301 -19.84 7.88 -4.43
CA PHE A 301 -20.39 8.26 -3.13
C PHE A 301 -20.43 7.07 -2.16
N GLU A 302 -20.48 7.42 -0.89
CA GLU A 302 -20.98 6.56 0.18
C GLU A 302 -22.27 7.17 0.75
N TYR A 303 -23.28 6.32 0.98
CA TYR A 303 -24.49 6.69 1.71
C TYR A 303 -24.59 5.87 3.00
N THR A 304 -24.60 6.55 4.15
CA THR A 304 -24.61 5.89 5.46
C THR A 304 -26.02 5.78 6.03
N LEU A 305 -26.45 4.54 6.29
CA LEU A 305 -27.63 4.23 7.08
C LEU A 305 -27.23 4.15 8.55
N PHE A 306 -27.54 5.19 9.31
CA PHE A 306 -27.18 5.25 10.73
C PHE A 306 -28.09 4.39 11.61
N GLY A 307 -27.49 3.71 12.59
CA GLY A 307 -28.20 2.97 13.65
C GLY A 307 -29.09 1.85 13.14
N VAL A 308 -28.59 1.04 12.20
CA VAL A 308 -29.34 -0.05 11.57
C VAL A 308 -29.84 -1.03 12.61
N SER A 309 -31.10 -1.45 12.47
CA SER A 309 -31.76 -2.40 13.38
C SER A 309 -31.78 -1.93 14.86
N ASP A 310 -31.96 -0.62 15.09
CA ASP A 310 -32.01 -0.01 16.43
C ASP A 310 -30.73 -0.29 17.25
N SER A 311 -29.58 -0.37 16.57
CA SER A 311 -28.27 -0.63 17.18
C SER A 311 -27.34 0.57 17.05
N ALA A 312 -26.09 0.43 17.52
CA ALA A 312 -25.04 1.42 17.26
C ALA A 312 -24.41 1.24 15.86
N ALA A 313 -24.73 0.16 15.14
CA ALA A 313 -24.07 -0.16 13.89
C ALA A 313 -24.57 0.73 12.73
N ASP A 314 -23.63 1.14 11.88
CA ASP A 314 -23.90 1.93 10.69
C ASP A 314 -23.57 1.11 9.43
N LEU A 315 -24.40 1.24 8.40
CA LEU A 315 -24.22 0.57 7.11
C LEU A 315 -24.00 1.60 6.01
N GLY A 316 -22.78 1.68 5.49
CA GLY A 316 -22.42 2.43 4.29
C GLY A 316 -22.75 1.65 3.02
N LEU A 317 -23.36 2.32 2.05
CA LEU A 317 -23.56 1.83 0.69
C LEU A 317 -22.65 2.62 -0.25
N LEU A 318 -21.72 1.95 -0.92
CA LEU A 318 -20.67 2.57 -1.71
C LEU A 318 -20.88 2.29 -3.20
N ALA A 319 -20.66 3.31 -4.03
CA ALA A 319 -20.63 3.17 -5.47
C ALA A 319 -19.60 4.14 -6.06
N GLU A 320 -18.66 3.61 -6.84
CA GLU A 320 -17.68 4.42 -7.57
C GLU A 320 -17.62 3.99 -9.03
N TYR A 321 -17.30 4.93 -9.92
CA TYR A 321 -17.06 4.69 -11.33
C TYR A 321 -15.61 5.05 -11.66
N HIS A 322 -14.91 4.12 -12.29
CA HIS A 322 -13.55 4.28 -12.78
C HIS A 322 -13.56 4.61 -14.27
N TYR A 323 -12.75 5.60 -14.63
CA TYR A 323 -12.43 5.93 -16.00
C TYR A 323 -10.92 6.10 -16.13
N ASP A 324 -10.30 5.42 -17.09
CA ASP A 324 -8.91 5.66 -17.48
C ASP A 324 -8.82 5.69 -19.01
N GLY A 325 -8.40 6.83 -19.54
CA GLY A 325 -8.30 7.07 -20.98
C GLY A 325 -6.93 6.73 -21.57
N ARG A 326 -6.05 6.03 -20.83
CA ARG A 326 -4.71 5.67 -21.32
C ARG A 326 -4.76 4.72 -22.51
N GLY A 327 -3.79 4.88 -23.41
CA GLY A 327 -3.60 3.99 -24.56
C GLY A 327 -2.80 2.73 -24.22
N ASP A 328 -2.62 1.86 -25.22
CA ASP A 328 -1.83 0.63 -25.11
C ASP A 328 -0.30 0.89 -24.94
N ASP A 329 0.13 2.14 -25.13
CA ASP A 329 1.50 2.61 -24.97
C ASP A 329 1.81 3.15 -23.56
N ALA A 330 0.82 3.19 -22.67
CA ALA A 330 0.97 3.50 -21.26
C ALA A 330 1.02 2.21 -20.42
N PRO A 331 1.51 2.27 -19.16
CA PRO A 331 1.46 1.14 -18.24
C PRO A 331 0.03 0.60 -18.08
N ALA A 332 -0.12 -0.72 -18.15
CA ALA A 332 -1.41 -1.39 -18.09
C ALA A 332 -2.15 -1.11 -16.78
N THR A 333 -3.48 -1.07 -16.84
CA THR A 333 -4.34 -0.91 -15.67
C THR A 333 -5.58 -1.77 -15.78
N ILE A 334 -6.08 -2.26 -14.65
CA ILE A 334 -7.33 -3.03 -14.54
C ILE A 334 -8.52 -2.15 -14.12
N PHE A 335 -8.31 -0.84 -13.97
CA PHE A 335 -9.38 0.10 -13.60
C PHE A 335 -9.50 1.20 -14.66
N ASP A 336 -10.20 0.91 -15.76
CA ASP A 336 -10.33 1.78 -16.93
C ASP A 336 -11.77 2.19 -17.25
N ASN A 337 -12.75 1.34 -16.97
CA ASN A 337 -14.16 1.55 -17.25
C ASN A 337 -15.01 0.62 -16.38
N ASP A 338 -14.82 0.75 -15.08
CA ASP A 338 -15.32 -0.17 -14.08
C ASP A 338 -16.33 0.50 -13.17
N ILE A 339 -17.24 -0.30 -12.61
CA ILE A 339 -18.09 0.11 -11.51
C ILE A 339 -17.69 -0.67 -10.27
N PHE A 340 -17.32 0.04 -9.22
CA PHE A 340 -17.24 -0.49 -7.87
C PHE A 340 -18.58 -0.35 -7.17
N LEU A 341 -19.04 -1.44 -6.55
CA LEU A 341 -20.18 -1.45 -5.64
C LEU A 341 -19.77 -2.13 -4.34
N GLY A 342 -20.00 -1.47 -3.21
CA GLY A 342 -19.58 -1.97 -1.92
C GLY A 342 -20.56 -1.70 -0.79
N THR A 343 -20.35 -2.39 0.32
CA THR A 343 -21.01 -2.12 1.58
C THR A 343 -20.00 -2.14 2.71
N ARG A 344 -20.08 -1.15 3.60
CA ARG A 344 -19.31 -1.08 4.84
C ARG A 344 -20.24 -1.22 6.03
N LEU A 345 -19.99 -2.18 6.91
CA LEU A 345 -20.69 -2.31 8.18
C LEU A 345 -19.72 -2.00 9.32
N ALA A 346 -19.91 -0.85 9.95
CA ALA A 346 -19.19 -0.48 11.17
C ALA A 346 -20.08 -0.79 12.37
N LEU A 347 -19.63 -1.65 13.29
CA LEU A 347 -20.44 -1.97 14.49
C LEU A 347 -20.39 -0.87 15.56
N ASN A 348 -19.48 0.10 15.41
CA ASN A 348 -19.25 1.19 16.35
C ASN A 348 -19.07 0.70 17.79
N ASP A 349 -18.40 -0.44 17.96
CA ASP A 349 -18.03 -1.00 19.26
C ASP A 349 -16.63 -0.55 19.69
N THR A 350 -16.28 -0.77 20.96
CA THR A 350 -14.94 -0.43 21.49
C THR A 350 -13.81 -1.24 20.87
N ASP A 351 -14.16 -2.32 20.17
CA ASP A 351 -13.23 -3.23 19.54
C ASP A 351 -12.97 -2.86 18.06
N ALA A 352 -13.59 -1.76 17.59
CA ALA A 352 -13.47 -1.29 16.20
C ALA A 352 -13.77 -2.40 15.19
N THR A 353 -14.87 -3.12 15.37
CA THR A 353 -15.28 -4.18 14.45
C THR A 353 -15.87 -3.57 13.18
N GLU A 354 -15.23 -3.83 12.04
CA GLU A 354 -15.65 -3.37 10.71
C GLU A 354 -15.65 -4.52 9.68
N PHE A 355 -16.57 -4.44 8.72
CA PHE A 355 -16.62 -5.30 7.55
C PHE A 355 -16.81 -4.45 6.29
N LEU A 356 -15.93 -4.58 5.31
CA LEU A 356 -16.07 -4.04 3.97
C LEU A 356 -16.21 -5.21 2.99
N ALA A 357 -17.17 -5.15 2.09
CA ALA A 357 -17.28 -6.10 0.99
C ALA A 357 -17.70 -5.37 -0.26
N GLY A 358 -17.12 -5.74 -1.39
CA GLY A 358 -17.43 -5.08 -2.65
C GLY A 358 -17.06 -5.91 -3.87
N VAL A 359 -17.51 -5.41 -5.02
CA VAL A 359 -17.20 -5.94 -6.33
C VAL A 359 -16.83 -4.80 -7.26
N ILE A 360 -15.81 -5.02 -8.07
CA ILE A 360 -15.43 -4.16 -9.20
C ILE A 360 -15.79 -4.94 -10.45
N VAL A 361 -16.58 -4.31 -11.33
CA VAL A 361 -17.08 -4.93 -12.55
C VAL A 361 -16.63 -4.10 -13.74
N ASP A 362 -15.85 -4.71 -14.61
CA ASP A 362 -15.47 -4.15 -15.90
C ASP A 362 -16.70 -4.12 -16.82
N GLN A 363 -17.01 -2.95 -17.37
CA GLN A 363 -18.23 -2.74 -18.16
C GLN A 363 -18.08 -3.10 -19.65
N ARG A 364 -16.86 -3.40 -20.12
CA ARG A 364 -16.54 -3.77 -21.51
C ARG A 364 -16.22 -5.26 -21.61
N GLU A 365 -15.28 -5.76 -20.82
CA GLU A 365 -14.79 -7.14 -20.83
C GLU A 365 -15.61 -8.04 -19.88
N GLY A 366 -16.24 -7.47 -18.86
CA GLY A 366 -17.06 -8.22 -17.89
C GLY A 366 -16.28 -8.96 -16.81
N GLU A 367 -14.99 -8.63 -16.66
CA GLU A 367 -14.15 -9.07 -15.55
C GLU A 367 -14.76 -8.62 -14.22
N VAL A 368 -14.64 -9.46 -13.19
CA VAL A 368 -15.14 -9.15 -11.85
C VAL A 368 -14.07 -9.44 -10.81
N LEU A 369 -13.71 -8.42 -10.04
CA LEU A 369 -12.90 -8.54 -8.82
C LEU A 369 -13.82 -8.41 -7.60
N ALA A 370 -13.94 -9.47 -6.81
CA ALA A 370 -14.63 -9.44 -5.52
C ALA A 370 -13.62 -9.28 -4.39
N LEU A 371 -13.90 -8.35 -3.47
CA LEU A 371 -13.09 -8.09 -2.29
C LEU A 371 -13.94 -8.18 -1.01
N LEU A 372 -13.31 -8.63 0.06
CA LEU A 372 -13.85 -8.59 1.41
C LEU A 372 -12.71 -8.29 2.37
N GLU A 373 -12.97 -7.38 3.29
CA GLU A 373 -12.08 -7.03 4.39
C GLU A 373 -12.90 -7.03 5.68
N ALA A 374 -12.35 -7.60 6.73
CA ALA A 374 -12.98 -7.65 8.03
C ALA A 374 -11.93 -7.51 9.11
N GLU A 375 -12.13 -6.57 10.03
CA GLU A 375 -11.14 -6.26 11.04
C GLU A 375 -11.77 -6.08 12.42
N ARG A 376 -10.96 -6.39 13.45
CA ARG A 376 -11.37 -6.24 14.84
C ARG A 376 -10.18 -6.30 15.80
N ARG A 377 -10.26 -5.50 16.86
CA ARG A 377 -9.46 -5.67 18.08
C ARG A 377 -9.97 -6.83 18.94
N ILE A 378 -9.11 -7.81 19.20
CA ILE A 378 -9.42 -8.95 20.08
C ILE A 378 -9.19 -8.56 21.55
N THR A 379 -8.08 -7.86 21.83
CA THR A 379 -7.75 -7.28 23.14
C THR A 379 -6.97 -5.99 22.95
N GLU A 380 -6.62 -5.28 24.02
CA GLU A 380 -5.77 -4.08 23.96
C GLU A 380 -4.45 -4.24 23.19
N ARG A 381 -3.97 -5.48 22.99
CA ARG A 381 -2.70 -5.76 22.30
C ARG A 381 -2.85 -6.63 21.05
N TRP A 382 -4.02 -7.17 20.76
CA TRP A 382 -4.20 -8.11 19.68
C TRP A 382 -5.26 -7.62 18.71
N PHE A 383 -4.93 -7.65 17.43
CA PHE A 383 -5.78 -7.26 16.33
C PHE A 383 -5.83 -8.38 15.30
N ALA A 384 -7.00 -8.58 14.71
CA ALA A 384 -7.22 -9.57 13.68
C ALA A 384 -7.86 -8.93 12.47
N GLU A 385 -7.42 -9.39 11.31
CA GLU A 385 -7.87 -8.90 10.03
C GLU A 385 -7.98 -10.08 9.07
N VAL A 386 -9.02 -10.06 8.25
CA VAL A 386 -9.29 -11.02 7.20
C VAL A 386 -9.49 -10.26 5.91
N GLU A 387 -8.65 -10.52 4.92
CA GLU A 387 -8.81 -10.04 3.55
C GLU A 387 -9.15 -11.22 2.65
N ALA A 388 -10.00 -11.02 1.64
CA ALA A 388 -10.26 -12.02 0.62
C ALA A 388 -10.41 -11.36 -0.73
N ARG A 389 -9.79 -11.95 -1.76
CA ARG A 389 -9.85 -11.46 -3.13
C ARG A 389 -10.08 -12.60 -4.10
N PHE A 390 -11.02 -12.41 -5.01
CA PHE A 390 -11.38 -13.41 -6.02
C PHE A 390 -11.63 -12.75 -7.36
N PHE A 391 -11.12 -13.40 -8.40
CA PHE A 391 -11.23 -12.96 -9.78
C PHE A 391 -12.21 -13.88 -10.52
N PHE A 392 -13.16 -13.30 -11.24
CA PHE A 392 -14.14 -14.04 -12.04
C PHE A 392 -14.22 -13.44 -13.44
N ASN A 393 -14.56 -14.28 -14.42
CA ASN A 393 -14.61 -13.90 -15.84
C ASN A 393 -13.32 -13.23 -16.33
N ALA A 394 -12.16 -13.68 -15.83
CA ALA A 394 -10.89 -13.06 -16.14
C ALA A 394 -10.59 -13.03 -17.64
N ASP A 395 -10.12 -11.88 -18.13
CA ASP A 395 -9.66 -11.65 -19.50
C ASP A 395 -8.28 -10.96 -19.43
N ARG A 396 -7.97 -10.01 -20.30
CA ARG A 396 -6.63 -9.41 -20.42
C ARG A 396 -6.10 -8.80 -19.14
N GLY A 397 -6.95 -8.21 -18.30
CA GLY A 397 -6.55 -7.49 -17.09
C GLY A 397 -6.15 -8.43 -15.95
N THR A 398 -6.90 -9.53 -15.79
CA THR A 398 -6.80 -10.39 -14.60
C THR A 398 -6.42 -11.85 -14.90
N SER A 399 -6.30 -12.25 -16.17
CA SER A 399 -5.98 -13.65 -16.56
C SER A 399 -4.70 -14.22 -15.97
N ALA A 400 -3.71 -13.37 -15.66
CA ALA A 400 -2.46 -13.81 -15.06
C ALA A 400 -2.63 -14.30 -13.61
N VAL A 401 -3.67 -13.82 -12.91
CA VAL A 401 -3.90 -14.06 -11.47
C VAL A 401 -5.27 -14.69 -11.20
N GLN A 402 -5.98 -15.13 -12.25
CA GLN A 402 -7.35 -15.67 -12.14
C GLN A 402 -7.48 -16.84 -11.14
N ASP A 403 -6.47 -17.71 -11.07
CA ASP A 403 -6.44 -18.88 -10.20
C ASP A 403 -5.74 -18.58 -8.85
N ASP A 404 -5.39 -17.31 -8.60
CA ASP A 404 -4.70 -16.85 -7.39
C ASP A 404 -5.64 -16.11 -6.41
N GLY A 405 -6.96 -16.30 -6.58
CA GLY A 405 -7.94 -15.91 -5.58
C GLY A 405 -7.61 -16.53 -4.21
N HIS A 406 -7.70 -15.75 -3.14
CA HIS A 406 -7.21 -16.14 -1.83
C HIS A 406 -7.95 -15.51 -0.66
N VAL A 407 -7.73 -16.08 0.53
CA VAL A 407 -8.12 -15.50 1.82
C VAL A 407 -6.86 -15.34 2.66
N LEU A 408 -6.62 -14.14 3.19
CA LEU A 408 -5.53 -13.82 4.09
C LEU A 408 -6.11 -13.58 5.49
N LEU A 409 -5.53 -14.23 6.49
CA LEU A 409 -5.77 -13.95 7.90
C LEU A 409 -4.50 -13.36 8.49
N ARG A 410 -4.57 -12.13 9.00
CA ARG A 410 -3.47 -11.46 9.71
C ARG A 410 -3.83 -11.33 11.19
N ILE A 411 -2.92 -11.77 12.04
CA ILE A 411 -3.02 -11.54 13.49
C ILE A 411 -1.80 -10.73 13.92
N SER A 412 -2.07 -9.54 14.46
CA SER A 412 -1.04 -8.60 14.90
C SER A 412 -1.06 -8.45 16.42
N ARG A 413 0.12 -8.45 17.03
CA ARG A 413 0.34 -8.16 18.44
C ARG A 413 1.14 -6.87 18.59
N TYR A 414 0.55 -5.88 19.25
CA TYR A 414 1.16 -4.61 19.58
C TYR A 414 1.87 -4.68 20.95
N PHE A 415 2.98 -3.95 21.10
CA PHE A 415 3.79 -3.95 22.33
C PHE A 415 4.25 -2.57 22.77
#